data_AF-A0A915XQI5-F1
#
_entry.id   AF-A0A915XQI5-F1
#
_cell.length_a   1.000
_cell.length_b   1.000
_cell.length_c   1.000
_cell.angle_alpha   90.00
_cell.angle_beta   90.00
_cell.angle_gamma   90.00
#
_symmetry.space_group_name_H-M   'P 1'
#
loop_
_entity.id
_entity.type
_entity.pdbx_description
1 polymer ?
#
loop_
_entity_poly.entity_id
_entity_poly.type
_entity_poly.pdbx_seq_one_letter_code
_entity_poly.pdbx_strand_id
1 'polypeptide(L)' 'MRSTLRSVKFLFTAPLILALLVVINLMTWDGQWWVQWPALGLGIAWVISLLRVLRAVVVGGGLAALAAVLLNRRT' A
#
# COMPACT_ATOMS: atom_id res chain seq x y z
N MET A 1 -10.13 8.72 9.82
CA MET A 1 -9.58 9.33 8.59
C MET A 1 -8.04 9.44 8.53
N ARG A 2 -7.29 9.45 9.66
CA ARG A 2 -5.81 9.54 9.63
C ARG A 2 -5.09 8.24 9.18
N SER A 3 -5.70 7.07 9.36
CA SER A 3 -5.07 5.79 9.00
C SER A 3 -5.09 5.50 7.50
N THR A 4 -6.14 5.90 6.78
CA THR A 4 -6.28 5.64 5.33
C THR A 4 -5.25 6.41 4.50
N LEU A 5 -5.00 7.68 4.85
CA LEU A 5 -3.96 8.51 4.23
C LEU A 5 -2.55 7.95 4.45
N ARG A 6 -2.30 7.30 5.59
CA ARG A 6 -1.02 6.65 5.89
C ARG A 6 -0.81 5.41 5.02
N SER A 7 -1.85 4.62 4.77
CA SER A 7 -1.78 3.45 3.89
C SER A 7 -1.56 3.83 2.42
N VAL A 8 -2.18 4.93 1.95
CA VAL A 8 -1.95 5.45 0.60
C VAL A 8 -0.52 5.97 0.47
N LYS A 9 -0.01 6.74 1.46
CA LYS A 9 1.41 7.15 1.47
C LYS A 9 2.34 5.95 1.44
N PHE A 10 2.06 4.91 2.23
CA PHE A 10 2.86 3.68 2.29
C PHE A 10 2.97 2.97 0.93
N LEU A 11 1.94 3.05 0.08
CA LEU A 11 1.96 2.48 -1.27
C LEU A 11 3.04 3.12 -2.16
N PHE A 12 3.32 4.41 -1.98
CA PHE A 12 4.35 5.14 -2.71
C PHE A 12 5.71 5.18 -1.97
N THR A 13 5.69 5.20 -0.64
CA THR A 13 6.92 5.23 0.17
C THR A 13 7.66 3.90 0.14
N ALA A 14 6.96 2.76 0.11
CA ALA A 14 7.60 1.44 0.02
C ALA A 14 8.47 1.25 -1.25
N PRO A 15 8.00 1.57 -2.48
CA PRO A 15 8.84 1.52 -3.67
C PRO A 15 10.02 2.50 -3.60
N LEU A 16 9.82 3.70 -3.04
CA LEU A 16 10.91 4.68 -2.86
C LEU A 16 12.01 4.15 -1.93
N ILE A 17 11.63 3.54 -0.80
CA ILE A 17 12.57 2.91 0.13
C ILE A 17 13.31 1.76 -0.55
N LEU A 18 12.61 0.95 -1.35
CA LEU A 18 13.21 -0.17 -2.06
C LEU A 18 14.21 0.32 -3.13
N ALA A 19 13.88 1.38 -3.88
CA ALA A 19 14.80 2.03 -4.81
C ALA A 19 16.05 2.58 -4.10
N LEU A 20 15.88 3.23 -2.94
CA LEU A 20 17.00 3.73 -2.15
C LEU A 20 17.89 2.59 -1.65
N LEU A 21 17.30 1.48 -1.19
CA LEU A 21 18.03 0.29 -0.76
C LEU A 21 18.87 -0.29 -1.90
N VAL A 22 18.32 -0.36 -3.12
CA VAL A 22 19.05 -0.79 -4.32
C VAL A 22 20.25 0.13 -4.59
N VAL A 23 20.06 1.45 -4.51
CA VAL A 23 21.15 2.43 -4.67
C VAL A 23 22.24 2.23 -3.61
N ILE A 24 21.86 2.07 -2.34
CA ILE A 24 22.80 1.81 -1.25
C ILE A 24 23.60 0.54 -1.53
N ASN A 25 22.94 -0.56 -1.93
CA ASN A 25 23.63 -1.82 -2.23
C ASN A 25 24.58 -1.74 -3.43
N LEU A 26 24.27 -0.90 -4.43
CA LEU A 26 25.22 -0.63 -5.51
C LEU A 26 26.43 0.15 -5.01
N MET A 27 26.24 1.10 -4.08
CA MET A 27 27.33 1.90 -3.53
C MET A 27 28.17 1.14 -2.49
N THR A 28 27.56 0.23 -1.73
CA THR A 28 28.20 -0.55 -0.66
C THR A 28 28.52 -1.97 -1.09
N TRP A 29 28.63 -2.23 -2.39
CA TRP A 29 28.78 -3.58 -2.92
C TRP A 29 30.06 -4.24 -2.41
N ASP A 30 29.91 -5.25 -1.56
CA ASP A 30 30.99 -6.06 -0.97
C ASP A 30 31.05 -7.49 -1.56
N GLY A 31 30.24 -7.76 -2.60
CA GLY A 31 30.07 -9.08 -3.20
C GLY A 31 28.86 -9.86 -2.68
N GLN A 32 28.14 -9.35 -1.66
CA GLN A 32 26.93 -9.97 -1.14
C GLN A 32 25.69 -9.14 -1.49
N TRP A 33 24.74 -9.74 -2.19
CA TRP A 33 23.50 -9.08 -2.58
C TRP A 33 22.48 -9.06 -1.44
N TRP A 34 22.68 -8.17 -0.47
CA TRP A 34 21.88 -8.13 0.76
C TRP A 34 20.47 -7.55 0.57
N VAL A 35 20.24 -6.76 -0.49
CA VAL A 35 18.96 -6.07 -0.76
C VAL A 35 17.78 -7.01 -1.01
N GLN A 36 18.03 -8.27 -1.36
CA GLN A 36 16.97 -9.27 -1.53
C GLN A 36 16.09 -9.45 -0.28
N TRP A 37 16.69 -9.43 0.91
CA TRP A 37 15.99 -9.65 2.18
C TRP A 37 15.00 -8.53 2.52
N PRO A 38 15.40 -7.24 2.55
CA PRO A 38 14.45 -6.16 2.76
C PRO A 38 13.48 -5.99 1.59
N ALA A 39 13.88 -6.31 0.36
CA ALA A 39 12.97 -6.29 -0.79
C ALA A 39 11.81 -7.30 -0.61
N LEU A 40 12.08 -8.50 -0.10
CA LEU A 40 11.04 -9.49 0.24
C LEU A 40 10.10 -8.97 1.34
N GLY A 41 10.65 -8.40 2.41
CA GLY A 41 9.86 -7.83 3.51
C GLY A 41 8.96 -6.68 3.06
N LEU A 42 9.51 -5.74 2.29
CA LEU A 42 8.76 -4.63 1.70
C LEU A 42 7.72 -5.10 0.68
N GLY A 43 8.06 -6.09 -0.14
CA GLY A 43 7.14 -6.68 -1.12
C GLY A 43 5.89 -7.27 -0.45
N ILE A 44 6.07 -8.07 0.60
CA ILE A 44 4.95 -8.65 1.36
C ILE A 44 4.10 -7.55 2.01
N ALA A 45 4.75 -6.57 2.67
CA ALA A 45 4.04 -5.45 3.29
C ALA A 45 3.24 -4.63 2.27
N TRP A 46 3.78 -4.45 1.06
CA TRP A 46 3.14 -3.73 -0.03
C TRP A 46 1.89 -4.45 -0.53
N VAL A 47 1.97 -5.77 -0.78
CA VAL A 47 0.82 -6.59 -1.20
C VAL A 47 -0.29 -6.58 -0.15
N ILE A 48 0.05 -6.72 1.13
CA ILE A 48 -0.94 -6.67 2.22
C ILE A 48 -1.62 -5.29 2.27
N SER A 49 -0.87 -4.21 2.08
CA SER A 49 -1.42 -2.86 2.01
C SER A 49 -2.40 -2.72 0.83
N LEU A 50 -2.02 -3.23 -0.34
CA LEU A 50 -2.82 -3.20 -1.56
C LEU A 50 -4.16 -3.94 -1.37
N LEU A 51 -4.13 -5.14 -0.77
CA LEU A 51 -5.33 -5.90 -0.43
C LEU A 51 -6.22 -5.16 0.57
N ARG A 52 -5.62 -4.50 1.56
CA ARG A 52 -6.37 -3.67 2.53
C ARG A 52 -7.08 -2.50 1.86
N VAL A 53 -6.41 -1.81 0.94
CA VAL A 53 -6.99 -0.68 0.19
C VAL A 53 -8.12 -1.18 -0.70
N LEU A 54 -7.91 -2.27 -1.46
CA LEU A 54 -8.94 -2.86 -2.31
C LEU A 54 -10.18 -3.24 -1.51
N ARG A 55 -10.02 -3.93 -0.38
CA ARG A 55 -11.14 -4.28 0.51
C ARG A 55 -11.87 -3.04 1.03
N ALA A 56 -11.13 -1.99 1.40
CA ALA A 56 -11.74 -0.74 1.87
C ALA A 56 -12.54 -0.04 0.77
N VAL A 57 -12.07 -0.07 -0.49
CA VAL A 57 -12.79 0.48 -1.64
C VAL A 57 -14.05 -0.32 -1.94
N VAL A 58 -13.98 -1.65 -1.94
CA VAL A 58 -15.14 -2.51 -2.21
C VAL A 58 -16.21 -2.34 -1.12
N VAL A 59 -15.81 -2.41 0.15
CA VAL A 59 -16.75 -2.29 1.28
C VAL A 59 -17.28 -0.85 1.40
N GLY A 60 -16.41 0.15 1.28
CA GLY A 60 -16.81 1.56 1.33
C GLY A 60 -17.71 1.95 0.16
N GLY A 61 -17.37 1.51 -1.06
CA GLY A 61 -18.17 1.72 -2.26
C GLY A 61 -19.53 1.04 -2.18
N GLY A 62 -19.59 -0.21 -1.69
CA GLY A 62 -20.84 -0.92 -1.48
C GLY A 62 -21.74 -0.23 -0.44
N LEU A 63 -21.19 0.20 0.69
CA LEU A 63 -21.92 0.97 1.70
C LEU A 63 -22.42 2.32 1.18
N ALA A 64 -21.60 3.04 0.41
CA ALA A 64 -21.98 4.31 -0.20
C ALA A 64 -23.13 4.15 -1.22
N ALA A 65 -23.08 3.11 -2.05
CA ALA A 65 -24.15 2.79 -3.00
C ALA A 65 -25.46 2.44 -2.29
N LEU A 66 -25.41 1.63 -1.23
CA LEU A 66 -26.59 1.30 -0.42
C LEU A 66 -27.17 2.53 0.27
N ALA A 67 -26.34 3.40 0.83
CA ALA A 67 -26.77 4.64 1.44
C ALA A 67 -27.45 5.57 0.41
N ALA A 68 -26.89 5.70 -0.78
CA ALA A 68 -27.47 6.48 -1.86
C ALA A 68 -28.85 5.95 -2.28
N VAL A 69 -29.00 4.62 -2.41
CA VAL A 69 -30.29 4.00 -2.76
C VAL A 69 -31.34 4.21 -1.66
N LEU A 70 -30.97 4.11 -0.39
CA LEU A 70 -31.89 4.32 0.73
C LEU A 70 -32.32 5.79 0.87
N LEU A 71 -31.40 6.74 0.63
CA LEU A 71 -31.70 8.18 0.67
C LEU A 71 -32.60 8.59 -0.51
N ASN A 72 -32.38 8.04 -1.70
CA ASN A 72 -33.17 8.33 -2.89
C ASN A 72 -34.60 7.77 -2.84
N ARG A 73 -34.91 6.90 -1.87
CA ARG A 73 -36.26 6.34 -1.64
C ARG A 73 -37.07 7.11 -0.60
N ARG A 74 -36.50 8.11 0.08
CA ARG A 74 -37.16 8.90 1.13
C ARG A 74 -37.64 10.30 0.67
N THR A 75 -37.46 10.63 -0.60
CA THR A 75 -38.07 11.79 -1.29
C THR A 75 -39.14 11.30 -2.25
#